data_AF-A0A0S9CJA6-F1
#
_entry.id   AF-A0A0S9CJA6-F1
#
_cell.length_a   1.000
_cell.length_b   1.000
_cell.length_c   1.000
_cell.angle_alpha   90.00
_cell.angle_beta   90.00
_cell.angle_gamma   90.00
#
_symmetry.space_group_name_H-M   'P 1'
#
loop_
_entity.id
_entity.type
_entity.pdbx_description
1 polymer ?
#
loop_
_entity_poly.entity_id
_entity_poly.type
_entity_poly.pdbx_seq_one_letter_code
_entity_poly.pdbx_strand_id
1 'polypeptide(L)'
;MMFAYLLALAQAAASAAATIDGLPIGALPQQALPARGCAAYLFSTGATRTLAAMATADPATLRLTIEGRPIDLPRTGATGSAMLGLNAETVYRTGDMVATVQMTIEMRQNLTAGAAVPSATLRLDREGRDTVVVPLAGLVGCAG
;
A
#
# COMPACT_ATOMS: atom_id res chain seq x y z
N MET A 1 -0.79 19.75 -40.58
CA MET A 1 -1.96 19.83 -39.66
C MET A 1 -2.49 18.46 -39.18
N MET A 2 -1.80 17.33 -39.44
CA MET A 2 -2.28 15.97 -39.06
C MET A 2 -1.68 15.45 -37.73
N PHE A 3 -0.55 16.00 -37.27
CA PHE A 3 0.21 15.47 -36.13
C PHE A 3 -0.37 15.82 -34.74
N ALA A 4 -1.30 16.77 -34.65
CA ALA A 4 -1.89 17.18 -33.37
C ALA A 4 -2.97 16.21 -32.85
N TYR A 5 -3.55 15.38 -33.73
CA TYR A 5 -4.64 14.47 -33.35
C TYR A 5 -4.19 13.16 -32.70
N LEU A 6 -2.91 12.78 -32.85
CA LEU A 6 -2.38 11.53 -32.30
C LEU A 6 -2.03 11.60 -30.80
N LEU A 7 -1.87 12.81 -30.25
CA LEU A 7 -1.56 13.01 -28.82
C LEU A 7 -2.80 12.99 -27.91
N ALA A 8 -4.01 13.10 -28.46
CA ALA A 8 -5.25 13.11 -27.68
C ALA A 8 -5.78 11.70 -27.33
N LEU A 9 -5.37 10.66 -28.06
CA LEU A 9 -5.82 9.28 -27.83
C LEU A 9 -5.01 8.53 -26.76
N ALA A 10 -3.86 9.05 -26.34
CA ALA A 10 -3.00 8.40 -25.34
C ALA A 10 -3.47 8.64 -23.88
N GLN A 11 -4.45 9.51 -23.64
CA GLN A 11 -4.86 9.93 -22.29
C GLN A 11 -6.14 9.26 -21.76
N ALA A 12 -6.76 8.33 -22.50
CA ALA A 12 -8.06 7.76 -22.12
C ALA A 12 -8.01 6.32 -21.56
N ALA A 13 -6.84 5.82 -21.17
CA ALA A 13 -6.76 4.65 -20.30
C ALA A 13 -6.64 5.10 -18.83
N ALA A 14 -7.56 5.96 -18.38
CA ALA A 14 -7.88 6.00 -16.96
C ALA A 14 -8.48 4.62 -16.67
N SER A 15 -7.64 3.70 -16.17
CA SER A 15 -8.10 2.38 -15.79
C SER A 15 -9.30 2.58 -14.89
N ALA A 16 -10.45 1.98 -15.23
CA ALA A 16 -11.49 1.78 -14.25
C ALA A 16 -10.77 1.19 -13.05
N ALA A 17 -10.70 1.94 -11.96
CA ALA A 17 -9.78 1.63 -10.88
C ALA A 17 -10.05 0.20 -10.44
N ALA A 18 -9.11 -0.68 -10.78
CA ALA A 18 -9.34 -2.10 -10.64
C ALA A 18 -9.48 -2.38 -9.14
N THR A 19 -10.72 -2.62 -8.70
CA THR A 19 -11.01 -3.13 -7.37
C THR A 19 -10.26 -4.45 -7.21
N ILE A 20 -9.55 -4.61 -6.10
CA ILE A 20 -8.84 -5.84 -5.79
C ILE A 20 -9.88 -6.87 -5.38
N ASP A 21 -10.10 -7.87 -6.22
CA ASP A 21 -11.00 -8.99 -5.96
C ASP A 21 -12.45 -8.55 -5.58
N GLY A 22 -12.92 -7.43 -6.16
CA GLY A 22 -14.26 -6.86 -5.91
C GLY A 22 -14.37 -6.01 -4.64
N LEU A 23 -13.27 -5.79 -3.92
CA LEU A 23 -13.22 -4.99 -2.70
C LEU A 23 -13.08 -3.49 -3.00
N PRO A 24 -13.51 -2.60 -2.08
CA PRO A 24 -13.40 -1.14 -2.24
C PRO A 24 -11.96 -0.60 -2.21
N ILE A 25 -10.95 -1.47 -2.18
CA ILE A 25 -9.53 -1.14 -2.28
C ILE A 25 -9.09 -1.42 -3.71
N GLY A 26 -8.43 -0.46 -4.34
CA GLY A 26 -7.91 -0.56 -5.69
C GLY A 26 -6.41 -0.83 -5.74
N ALA A 27 -5.93 -1.21 -6.91
CA ALA A 27 -4.50 -1.28 -7.19
C ALA A 27 -3.84 0.11 -7.05
N LEU A 28 -2.64 0.14 -6.47
CA LEU A 28 -1.72 1.25 -6.57
C LEU A 28 -0.91 1.13 -7.87
N PRO A 29 -0.62 2.26 -8.54
CA PRO A 29 0.41 2.27 -9.56
C PRO A 29 1.77 1.93 -8.92
N GLN A 30 2.79 1.69 -9.76
CA GLN A 30 4.16 1.51 -9.26
C GLN A 30 4.54 2.66 -8.31
N GLN A 31 5.07 2.29 -7.14
CA GLN A 31 5.53 3.24 -6.14
C GLN A 31 7.05 3.30 -6.13
N ALA A 32 7.61 4.49 -5.97
CA ALA A 32 9.05 4.69 -5.82
C ALA A 32 9.52 4.36 -4.40
N LEU A 33 10.81 4.07 -4.25
CA LEU A 33 11.47 4.03 -2.95
C LEU A 33 11.58 5.45 -2.38
N PRO A 34 11.21 5.68 -1.10
CA PRO A 34 11.50 6.96 -0.45
C PRO A 34 12.99 7.27 -0.56
N ALA A 35 13.34 8.55 -0.68
CA ALA A 35 14.74 8.97 -0.79
C ALA A 35 15.58 8.60 0.45
N ARG A 36 14.93 8.31 1.58
CA ARG A 36 15.53 7.96 2.87
C ARG A 36 14.50 7.21 3.72
N GLY A 37 14.98 6.29 4.55
CA GLY A 37 14.14 5.41 5.35
C GLY A 37 13.63 4.20 4.56
N CYS A 38 12.68 3.46 5.15
CA CYS A 38 12.16 2.22 4.59
C CYS A 38 10.69 2.34 4.20
N ALA A 39 10.27 1.51 3.24
CA ALA A 39 8.87 1.32 2.90
C ALA A 39 8.57 -0.17 2.65
N ALA A 40 7.42 -0.62 3.16
CA ALA A 40 6.82 -1.89 2.80
C ALA A 40 5.91 -1.73 1.58
N TYR A 41 6.14 -2.55 0.56
CA TYR A 41 5.32 -2.67 -0.64
C TYR A 41 4.51 -3.96 -0.53
N LEU A 42 3.19 -3.82 -0.36
CA LEU A 42 2.32 -4.92 0.01
C LEU A 42 1.35 -5.23 -1.14
N PHE A 43 1.43 -6.45 -1.64
CA PHE A 43 0.65 -6.97 -2.74
C PHE A 43 -0.48 -7.84 -2.21
N SER A 44 -1.65 -7.81 -2.86
CA SER A 44 -2.72 -8.77 -2.58
C SER A 44 -2.26 -10.19 -2.86
N THR A 45 -2.68 -11.14 -2.03
CA THR A 45 -2.39 -12.57 -2.24
C THR A 45 -3.55 -13.32 -2.89
N GLY A 46 -4.64 -12.60 -3.22
CA GLY A 46 -5.81 -13.14 -3.90
C GLY A 46 -5.61 -13.33 -5.41
N ALA A 47 -6.68 -13.19 -6.20
CA ALA A 47 -6.67 -13.50 -7.62
C ALA A 47 -5.91 -12.45 -8.44
N THR A 48 -6.11 -11.18 -8.10
CA THR A 48 -5.54 -10.02 -8.83
C THR A 48 -4.05 -9.78 -8.61
N ARG A 49 -3.48 -10.24 -7.48
CA ARG A 49 -2.04 -10.17 -7.13
C ARG A 49 -1.37 -8.84 -7.47
N THR A 50 -1.93 -7.75 -6.99
CA THR A 50 -1.52 -6.38 -7.35
C THR A 50 -1.04 -5.60 -6.12
N LEU A 51 -0.28 -4.52 -6.33
CA LEU A 51 0.17 -3.65 -5.26
C LEU A 51 -1.04 -2.98 -4.62
N ALA A 52 -1.36 -3.34 -3.38
CA ALA A 52 -2.56 -2.87 -2.69
C ALA A 52 -2.26 -1.73 -1.71
N ALA A 53 -1.07 -1.75 -1.12
CA ALA A 53 -0.65 -0.80 -0.10
C ALA A 53 0.85 -0.51 -0.16
N MET A 54 1.22 0.71 0.21
CA MET A 54 2.61 1.05 0.54
C MET A 54 2.63 1.72 1.91
N ALA A 55 3.36 1.14 2.87
CA ALA A 55 3.55 1.73 4.20
C ALA A 55 4.98 2.27 4.32
N THR A 56 5.14 3.52 4.73
CA THR A 56 6.46 4.15 4.94
C THR A 56 6.82 4.15 6.42
N ALA A 57 8.11 4.08 6.74
CA ALA A 57 8.63 4.25 8.10
C ALA A 57 8.73 5.73 8.49
N ASP A 58 9.08 6.59 7.53
CA ASP A 58 9.16 8.05 7.65
C ASP A 58 8.62 8.64 6.32
N PRO A 59 7.48 9.37 6.31
CA PRO A 59 6.79 10.02 7.44
C PRO A 59 5.73 9.17 8.16
N ALA A 60 5.85 7.84 8.18
CA ALA A 60 4.88 6.94 8.82
C ALA A 60 3.46 7.04 8.24
N THR A 61 3.35 6.91 6.92
CA THR A 61 2.09 6.94 6.17
C THR A 61 1.76 5.60 5.53
N LEU A 62 0.47 5.32 5.39
CA LEU A 62 -0.05 4.23 4.57
C LEU A 62 -0.71 4.82 3.33
N ARG A 63 -0.22 4.46 2.16
CA ARG A 63 -0.85 4.77 0.88
C ARG A 63 -1.77 3.64 0.46
N LEU A 64 -2.99 3.98 0.07
CA LEU A 64 -4.01 3.07 -0.50
C LEU A 64 -4.66 3.71 -1.72
N THR A 65 -5.30 2.93 -2.58
CA THR A 65 -6.29 3.44 -3.53
C THR A 65 -7.68 3.06 -3.00
N ILE A 66 -8.54 4.03 -2.72
CA ILE A 66 -9.94 3.79 -2.34
C ILE A 66 -10.84 4.41 -3.40
N GLU A 67 -11.76 3.61 -3.96
CA GLU A 67 -12.69 4.07 -5.02
C GLU A 67 -11.95 4.77 -6.19
N GLY A 68 -10.77 4.25 -6.51
CA GLY A 68 -9.91 4.78 -7.58
C GLY A 68 -9.10 6.02 -7.27
N ARG A 69 -9.13 6.50 -6.02
CA ARG A 69 -8.34 7.65 -5.60
C ARG A 69 -7.22 7.21 -4.66
N PRO A 70 -5.96 7.50 -4.98
CA PRO A 70 -4.87 7.37 -4.03
C PRO A 70 -5.11 8.27 -2.82
N ILE A 71 -4.95 7.71 -1.62
CA ILE A 71 -5.02 8.42 -0.35
C ILE A 71 -3.83 8.02 0.50
N ASP A 72 -3.32 8.97 1.29
CA ASP A 72 -2.28 8.75 2.29
C ASP A 72 -2.89 8.93 3.68
N LEU A 73 -2.85 7.88 4.50
CA LEU A 73 -3.30 7.89 5.88
C LEU A 73 -2.09 8.05 6.81
N PRO A 74 -2.05 9.06 7.68
CA PRO A 74 -1.01 9.16 8.70
C PRO A 74 -1.18 8.09 9.78
N ARG A 75 -0.07 7.59 10.32
CA ARG A 75 -0.07 6.71 11.48
C ARG A 75 -0.59 7.45 12.71
N THR A 76 -1.49 6.80 13.45
CA THR A 76 -2.04 7.30 14.73
C THR A 76 -1.81 6.35 15.90
N GLY A 77 -1.33 5.14 15.63
CA GLY A 77 -0.95 4.18 16.66
C GLY A 77 -0.11 3.06 16.09
N ALA A 78 0.68 2.42 16.93
CA ALA A 78 1.46 1.24 16.57
C ALA A 78 1.78 0.40 17.80
N THR A 79 1.90 -0.90 17.59
CA THR A 79 2.27 -1.88 18.63
C THR A 79 3.23 -2.92 18.06
N GLY A 80 3.92 -3.63 18.95
CA GLY A 80 4.94 -4.62 18.56
C GLY A 80 6.26 -4.01 18.09
N SER A 81 7.21 -4.89 17.78
CA SER A 81 8.58 -4.50 17.38
C SER A 81 8.57 -3.67 16.09
N ALA A 82 9.36 -2.59 16.08
CA ALA A 82 9.53 -1.69 14.94
C ALA A 82 10.76 -2.10 14.11
N MET A 83 10.64 -3.15 13.31
CA MET A 83 11.72 -3.61 12.44
C MET A 83 11.81 -2.74 11.19
N LEU A 84 13.00 -2.21 10.89
CA LEU A 84 13.22 -1.26 9.79
C LEU A 84 12.31 -0.01 9.87
N GLY A 85 11.92 0.38 11.09
CA GLY A 85 11.00 1.50 11.32
C GLY A 85 9.52 1.19 11.07
N LEU A 86 9.18 -0.06 10.75
CA LEU A 86 7.81 -0.54 10.52
C LEU A 86 7.38 -1.46 11.67
N ASN A 87 6.26 -1.15 12.32
CA ASN A 87 5.75 -1.93 13.44
C ASN A 87 4.99 -3.18 12.97
N ALA A 88 5.00 -4.22 13.80
CA ALA A 88 4.24 -5.45 13.54
C ALA A 88 2.74 -5.18 13.38
N GLU A 89 2.18 -4.21 14.12
CA GLU A 89 0.85 -3.67 13.91
C GLU A 89 0.88 -2.14 13.90
N THR A 90 0.24 -1.53 12.91
CA THR A 90 0.14 -0.08 12.76
C THR A 90 -1.28 0.34 12.41
N VAL A 91 -1.76 1.38 13.08
CA VAL A 91 -3.08 1.98 12.85
C VAL A 91 -2.89 3.34 12.17
N TYR A 92 -3.57 3.53 11.05
CA TYR A 92 -3.58 4.75 10.24
C TYR A 92 -5.01 5.29 10.16
N ARG A 93 -5.17 6.62 10.21
CA ARG A 93 -6.50 7.25 10.22
C ARG A 93 -6.56 8.52 9.40
N THR A 94 -7.69 8.75 8.75
CA THR A 94 -8.05 10.04 8.15
C THR A 94 -9.58 10.15 8.09
N GLY A 95 -10.14 11.23 8.64
CA GLY A 95 -11.60 11.35 8.81
C GLY A 95 -12.20 10.10 9.46
N ASP A 96 -13.24 9.55 8.84
CA ASP A 96 -14.00 8.38 9.32
C ASP A 96 -13.38 7.04 8.87
N MET A 97 -12.16 7.06 8.33
CA MET A 97 -11.46 5.89 7.82
C MET A 97 -10.36 5.46 8.78
N VAL A 98 -10.36 4.17 9.12
CA VAL A 98 -9.33 3.53 9.94
C VAL A 98 -8.76 2.35 9.18
N ALA A 99 -7.45 2.38 8.90
CA ALA A 99 -6.73 1.26 8.33
C ALA A 99 -5.80 0.67 9.39
N THR A 100 -5.88 -0.63 9.61
CA THR A 100 -4.94 -1.38 10.45
C THR A 100 -4.12 -2.30 9.56
N VAL A 101 -2.80 -2.19 9.63
CA VAL A 101 -1.88 -3.11 8.95
C VAL A 101 -1.16 -3.93 9.99
N GLN A 102 -1.33 -5.23 9.91
CA GLN A 102 -0.53 -6.21 10.65
C GLN A 102 0.41 -6.89 9.68
N MET A 103 1.69 -7.01 10.02
CA MET A 103 2.68 -7.62 9.14
C MET A 103 3.78 -8.33 9.92
N THR A 104 4.27 -9.43 9.35
CA THR A 104 5.50 -10.08 9.78
C THR A 104 6.61 -9.66 8.83
N ILE A 105 7.71 -9.17 9.37
CA ILE A 105 8.90 -8.80 8.59
C ILE A 105 9.98 -9.86 8.88
N GLU A 106 10.70 -10.29 7.84
CA GLU A 106 11.79 -11.26 7.95
C GLU A 106 13.04 -10.73 7.26
N MET A 107 14.13 -10.60 8.02
CA MET A 107 15.45 -10.35 7.45
C MET A 107 15.92 -11.59 6.69
N ARG A 108 16.21 -11.43 5.40
CA ARG A 108 16.77 -12.51 4.57
C ARG A 108 18.19 -12.18 4.19
N GLN A 109 19.08 -13.18 4.24
CA GLN A 109 20.51 -12.99 3.95
C GLN A 109 20.78 -12.55 2.51
N ASN A 110 19.83 -12.76 1.60
CA ASN A 110 19.92 -12.34 0.20
C ASN A 110 19.32 -10.94 -0.07
N LEU A 111 18.96 -10.18 0.96
CA LEU A 111 18.46 -8.80 0.85
C LEU A 111 19.39 -7.84 1.60
N THR A 112 20.12 -7.01 0.87
CA THR A 112 21.16 -6.12 1.43
C THR A 112 20.61 -4.82 2.01
N ALA A 113 19.42 -4.38 1.56
CA ALA A 113 18.79 -3.13 1.99
C ALA A 113 17.27 -3.28 2.08
N GLY A 114 16.83 -4.32 2.78
CA GLY A 114 15.42 -4.65 2.85
C GLY A 114 15.12 -5.92 3.63
N ALA A 115 13.86 -6.32 3.57
CA ALA A 115 13.35 -7.52 4.22
C ALA A 115 12.21 -8.11 3.40
N ALA A 116 11.88 -9.37 3.66
CA ALA A 116 10.65 -9.96 3.16
C ALA A 116 9.49 -9.64 4.11
N VAL A 117 8.29 -9.53 3.54
CA VAL A 117 7.02 -9.51 4.28
C VAL A 117 6.24 -10.75 3.86
N PRO A 118 6.51 -11.94 4.42
CA PRO A 118 5.85 -13.18 3.98
C PRO A 118 4.34 -13.15 4.21
N SER A 119 3.88 -12.43 5.24
CA SER A 119 2.47 -12.27 5.56
C SER A 119 2.18 -10.89 6.11
N ALA A 120 1.05 -10.34 5.67
CA ALA A 120 0.45 -9.14 6.18
C ALA A 120 -1.07 -9.19 6.02
N THR A 121 -1.77 -8.35 6.74
CA THR A 121 -3.22 -8.16 6.63
C THR A 121 -3.53 -6.68 6.75
N LEU A 122 -4.31 -6.18 5.80
CA LEU A 122 -4.90 -4.84 5.85
C LEU A 122 -6.37 -4.98 6.23
N ARG A 123 -6.75 -4.39 7.37
CA ARG A 123 -8.15 -4.19 7.76
C ARG A 123 -8.52 -2.74 7.52
N LEU A 124 -9.63 -2.50 6.85
CA LEU A 124 -10.15 -1.17 6.55
C LEU A 124 -11.56 -1.04 7.12
N ASP A 125 -11.74 -0.12 8.06
CA ASP A 125 -13.04 0.32 8.56
C ASP A 125 -13.38 1.68 7.96
N ARG A 126 -14.64 1.84 7.56
CA ARG A 126 -15.22 3.10 7.10
C ARG A 126 -16.62 3.22 7.69
N GLU A 127 -16.94 4.36 8.28
CA GLU A 127 -18.25 4.58 8.88
C GLU A 127 -19.40 4.32 7.88
N GLY A 128 -20.44 3.60 8.31
CA GLY A 128 -21.59 3.25 7.47
C GLY A 128 -21.29 2.30 6.31
N ARG A 129 -20.11 1.65 6.28
CA ARG A 129 -19.69 0.69 5.25
C ARG A 129 -19.21 -0.61 5.92
N ASP A 130 -19.09 -1.66 5.11
CA ASP A 130 -18.51 -2.92 5.56
C ASP A 130 -17.03 -2.77 5.90
N THR A 131 -16.60 -3.44 6.96
CA THR A 131 -15.18 -3.67 7.25
C THR A 131 -14.62 -4.66 6.22
N VAL A 132 -13.48 -4.32 5.64
CA VAL A 132 -12.79 -5.15 4.66
C VAL A 132 -11.48 -5.65 5.22
N VAL A 133 -11.15 -6.91 4.95
CA VAL A 133 -9.88 -7.52 5.35
C VAL A 133 -9.22 -8.10 4.10
N VAL A 134 -8.00 -7.63 3.81
CA VAL A 134 -7.22 -8.05 2.63
C VAL A 134 -5.95 -8.76 3.09
N PRO A 135 -5.75 -10.03 2.69
CA PRO A 135 -4.48 -10.70 2.90
C PRO A 135 -3.42 -10.15 1.95
N LEU A 136 -2.25 -9.83 2.50
CA LEU A 136 -1.15 -9.18 1.80
C LEU A 136 0.16 -9.96 2.02
N ALA A 137 1.10 -9.77 1.12
CA ALA A 137 2.50 -10.16 1.26
C ALA A 137 3.38 -9.21 0.45
N GLY A 138 4.69 -9.18 0.68
CA GLY A 138 5.53 -8.22 -0.01
C GLY A 138 6.98 -8.16 0.42
N LEU A 139 7.54 -6.97 0.28
CA LEU A 139 8.95 -6.66 0.50
C LEU A 139 9.07 -5.30 1.18
N VAL A 140 10.09 -5.16 2.01
CA VAL A 140 10.57 -3.86 2.50
C VAL A 140 11.80 -3.47 1.68
N GLY A 141 11.82 -2.25 1.17
CA GLY A 141 13.02 -1.60 0.64
C GLY A 141 13.44 -0.45 1.53
N CYS A 142 14.74 -0.21 1.67
CA CYS A 142 15.30 0.88 2.46
C CYS A 142 16.32 1.69 1.66
N ALA A 143 16.30 3.01 1.86
CA ALA A 143 17.29 3.96 1.35
C ALA A 143 17.96 4.69 2.52
N GLY A 144 19.26 5.01 2.35
CA GLY A 144 20.09 5.73 3.31
C GLY A 144 20.59 7.05 2.73
#